data_AF-A0A428UEI6-F1
#
_entry.id   AF-A0A428UEI6-F1
#
_cell.length_a   1.000
_cell.length_b   1.000
_cell.length_c   1.000
_cell.angle_alpha   90.00
_cell.angle_beta   90.00
_cell.angle_gamma   90.00
#
_symmetry.space_group_name_H-M   'P 1'
#
loop_
_entity.id
_entity.type
_entity.pdbx_description
1 polymer ?
#
loop_
_entity_poly.entity_id
_entity_poly.type
_entity_poly.pdbx_seq_one_letter_code
_entity_poly.pdbx_strand_id
1 'polypeptide(L)'
;MSSTDNKKDDAIKKPDVEVVKDKAEGVDGEELRFSPEEEQALVEESTAAKEEANALFASKEYQNALDKYDDAITSCPKYLYFPRAVVYSNIAACHLKLEQWKDAIKAASDALSSLEKLEQKDPLLNPDGKKEEKKEQDDDVEEEIVSSGATKAAPAPDSDDAVKTLKANIQRIRSKSLMRRARARSEAGGWQNLAGAEEDYKTLASKPESLAPADLRIVRTQLRQLPPRTKAAQEKEMGEMWGKLKDLGNGILKPFGLSTENFQMVKDEKTGGYSMNFQPGGGSSEKS
;
A
#
# COMPACT_ATOMS: atom_id res chain seq x y z
N MET A 1 -52.20 -53.56 -32.56
CA MET A 1 -52.98 -52.36 -32.24
C MET A 1 -53.03 -52.29 -30.72
N SER A 2 -52.31 -51.46 -29.99
CA SER A 2 -51.76 -50.12 -30.26
C SER A 2 -50.25 -50.07 -30.01
N SER A 3 -49.56 -49.29 -30.84
CA SER A 3 -48.14 -48.98 -30.76
C SER A 3 -47.90 -47.79 -29.83
N THR A 4 -46.85 -47.87 -29.01
CA THR A 4 -45.67 -46.98 -28.95
C THR A 4 -45.16 -46.93 -27.52
N ASP A 5 -43.96 -47.45 -27.26
CA ASP A 5 -42.98 -46.78 -26.38
C ASP A 5 -41.58 -47.40 -26.49
N ASN A 6 -40.68 -46.58 -27.01
CA ASN A 6 -39.39 -46.19 -26.45
C ASN A 6 -38.41 -47.24 -25.90
N LYS A 7 -37.30 -47.43 -26.61
CA LYS A 7 -35.92 -47.33 -26.08
C LYS A 7 -34.91 -47.61 -27.20
N LYS A 8 -33.93 -46.72 -27.38
CA LYS A 8 -32.55 -47.17 -27.65
C LYS A 8 -31.54 -46.10 -27.28
N ASP A 9 -30.64 -46.55 -26.43
CA ASP A 9 -29.55 -45.88 -25.76
C ASP A 9 -28.47 -45.33 -26.70
N ASP A 10 -27.96 -44.16 -26.30
CA ASP A 10 -26.56 -43.74 -26.22
C ASP A 10 -25.53 -44.27 -27.22
N ALA A 11 -25.08 -43.34 -28.08
CA ALA A 11 -23.70 -43.33 -28.58
C ALA A 11 -23.16 -41.89 -28.58
N ILE A 12 -22.18 -41.68 -27.70
CA ILE A 12 -21.41 -40.46 -27.48
C ILE A 12 -20.66 -40.05 -28.75
N LYS A 13 -20.82 -38.79 -29.18
CA LYS A 13 -19.84 -38.08 -30.00
C LYS A 13 -19.78 -36.61 -29.57
N LYS A 14 -18.69 -36.24 -28.89
CA LYS A 14 -18.37 -34.88 -28.47
C LYS A 14 -18.09 -34.02 -29.72
N PRO A 15 -18.62 -32.79 -29.81
CA PRO A 15 -18.09 -31.80 -30.74
C PRO A 15 -17.02 -30.94 -30.06
N ASP A 16 -15.93 -30.72 -30.79
CA ASP A 16 -14.81 -29.83 -30.45
C ASP A 16 -15.30 -28.40 -30.25
N VAL A 17 -15.02 -27.82 -29.08
CA VAL A 17 -15.20 -26.39 -28.82
C VAL A 17 -13.82 -25.74 -28.93
N GLU A 18 -13.60 -25.03 -30.02
CA GLU A 18 -12.45 -24.15 -30.21
C GLU A 18 -12.43 -23.08 -29.11
N VAL A 19 -11.35 -23.06 -28.35
CA VAL A 19 -11.05 -22.05 -27.34
C VAL A 19 -10.55 -20.79 -28.06
N VAL A 20 -11.43 -19.82 -28.27
CA VAL A 20 -11.03 -18.46 -28.65
C VAL A 20 -10.48 -17.77 -27.41
N LYS A 21 -9.16 -17.57 -27.40
CA LYS A 21 -8.45 -16.71 -26.46
C LYS A 21 -8.66 -15.25 -26.88
N ASP A 22 -9.59 -14.56 -26.22
CA ASP A 22 -9.64 -13.10 -26.29
C ASP A 22 -8.52 -12.52 -25.42
N LYS A 23 -7.45 -12.11 -26.11
CA LYS A 23 -6.48 -11.15 -25.60
C LYS A 23 -7.14 -9.79 -25.52
N ALA A 24 -7.55 -9.38 -24.32
CA ALA A 24 -7.86 -7.98 -24.04
C ALA A 24 -6.55 -7.23 -23.75
N GLU A 25 -5.88 -6.76 -24.80
CA GLU A 25 -4.87 -5.71 -24.72
C GLU A 25 -5.55 -4.35 -24.98
N GLY A 26 -5.34 -3.40 -24.07
CA GLY A 26 -5.36 -1.97 -24.33
C GLY A 26 -6.68 -1.33 -24.73
N VAL A 27 -7.58 -1.14 -23.76
CA VAL A 27 -8.52 -0.01 -23.82
C VAL A 27 -8.06 0.97 -22.75
N ASP A 28 -7.54 2.11 -23.18
CA ASP A 28 -7.19 3.24 -22.34
C ASP A 28 -8.48 3.72 -21.66
N GLY A 29 -8.74 3.19 -20.47
CA GLY A 29 -10.02 3.30 -19.80
C GLY A 29 -10.22 4.69 -19.24
N GLU A 30 -11.13 5.46 -19.84
CA GLU A 30 -11.92 6.41 -19.07
C GLU A 30 -12.53 5.63 -17.89
N GLU A 31 -12.19 6.02 -16.66
CA GLU A 31 -12.85 5.47 -15.46
C GLU A 31 -14.36 5.73 -15.62
N LEU A 32 -15.14 4.70 -15.93
CA LEU A 32 -16.61 4.75 -15.97
C LEU A 32 -17.10 5.34 -14.64
N ARG A 33 -17.49 6.61 -14.68
CA ARG A 33 -18.12 7.33 -13.57
C ARG A 33 -19.59 6.92 -13.53
N PHE A 34 -20.07 6.60 -12.33
CA PHE A 34 -21.49 6.38 -12.12
C PHE A 34 -22.26 7.69 -12.33
N SER A 35 -23.55 7.59 -12.61
CA SER A 35 -24.42 8.77 -12.54
C SER A 35 -24.39 9.36 -11.12
N PRO A 36 -24.66 10.66 -10.94
CA PRO A 36 -24.63 11.28 -9.61
C PRO A 36 -25.55 10.57 -8.59
N GLU A 37 -26.70 10.06 -9.03
CA GLU A 37 -27.65 9.34 -8.18
C GLU A 37 -27.12 7.95 -7.78
N GLU A 38 -26.55 7.19 -8.73
CA GLU A 38 -25.94 5.89 -8.45
C GLU A 38 -24.69 6.03 -7.57
N GLU A 39 -23.86 7.05 -7.82
CA GLU A 39 -22.70 7.35 -6.99
C GLU A 39 -23.12 7.66 -5.56
N GLN A 40 -24.15 8.49 -5.39
CA GLN A 40 -24.67 8.82 -4.07
C GLN A 40 -25.16 7.57 -3.35
N ALA A 41 -25.92 6.70 -4.03
CA ALA A 41 -26.39 5.44 -3.46
C ALA A 41 -25.22 4.53 -3.02
N LEU A 42 -24.18 4.41 -3.83
CA LEU A 42 -22.97 3.64 -3.51
C LEU A 42 -22.17 4.24 -2.33
N VAL A 43 -22.10 5.57 -2.25
CA VAL A 43 -21.48 6.28 -1.13
C VAL A 43 -22.26 6.10 0.17
N GLU A 44 -23.60 6.12 0.10
CA GLU A 44 -24.48 5.85 1.23
C GLU A 44 -24.35 4.40 1.71
N GLU A 45 -24.36 3.43 0.80
CA GLU A 45 -24.13 2.00 1.10
C GLU A 45 -22.76 1.79 1.77
N SER A 46 -21.69 2.33 1.17
CA SER A 46 -20.34 2.28 1.73
C SER A 46 -20.26 2.92 3.12
N THR A 47 -20.96 4.04 3.32
CA THR A 47 -20.98 4.75 4.59
C THR A 47 -21.70 3.96 5.67
N ALA A 48 -22.84 3.35 5.35
CA ALA A 48 -23.59 2.48 6.26
C ALA A 48 -22.76 1.26 6.69
N ALA A 49 -22.13 0.56 5.73
CA ALA A 49 -21.25 -0.57 6.04
C ALA A 49 -20.06 -0.16 6.94
N LYS A 50 -19.45 1.00 6.68
CA LYS A 50 -18.39 1.57 7.53
C LYS A 50 -18.90 1.91 8.94
N GLU A 51 -20.12 2.40 9.09
CA GLU A 51 -20.71 2.71 10.40
C GLU A 51 -20.99 1.45 11.23
N GLU A 52 -21.53 0.40 10.60
CA GLU A 52 -21.64 -0.94 11.20
C GLU A 52 -20.27 -1.48 11.63
N ALA A 53 -19.26 -1.37 10.76
CA ALA A 53 -17.90 -1.78 11.06
C ALA A 53 -17.30 -0.99 12.24
N ASN A 54 -17.58 0.32 12.35
CA ASN A 54 -17.16 1.12 13.50
C ASN A 54 -17.83 0.65 14.81
N ALA A 55 -19.11 0.26 14.77
CA ALA A 55 -19.82 -0.28 15.92
C ALA A 55 -19.25 -1.64 16.37
N LEU A 56 -18.93 -2.52 15.42
CA LEU A 56 -18.25 -3.80 15.69
C LEU A 56 -16.84 -3.57 16.24
N PHE A 57 -16.10 -2.60 15.69
CA PHE A 57 -14.78 -2.22 16.19
C PHE A 57 -14.84 -1.71 17.64
N ALA A 58 -15.84 -0.89 17.97
CA ALA A 58 -16.08 -0.41 19.34
C ALA A 58 -16.42 -1.57 20.29
N SER A 59 -17.13 -2.57 19.80
CA SER A 59 -17.45 -3.82 20.51
C SER A 59 -16.28 -4.80 20.59
N LYS A 60 -15.10 -4.44 20.04
CA LYS A 60 -13.89 -5.26 19.95
C LYS A 60 -14.02 -6.51 19.07
N GLU A 61 -15.06 -6.58 18.25
CA GLU A 61 -15.26 -7.64 17.26
C GLU A 61 -14.47 -7.31 15.98
N TYR A 62 -13.14 -7.35 16.07
CA TYR A 62 -12.27 -6.83 15.02
C TYR A 62 -12.36 -7.61 13.70
N GLN A 63 -12.60 -8.93 13.75
CA GLN A 63 -12.74 -9.73 12.53
C GLN A 63 -14.06 -9.40 11.81
N ASN A 64 -15.17 -9.34 12.54
CA ASN A 64 -16.47 -8.95 11.97
C ASN A 64 -16.43 -7.50 11.44
N ALA A 65 -15.69 -6.62 12.13
CA ALA A 65 -15.46 -5.26 11.65
C ALA A 65 -14.67 -5.23 10.33
N LEU A 66 -13.67 -6.11 10.15
CA LEU A 66 -12.93 -6.22 8.88
C LEU A 66 -13.84 -6.62 7.74
N ASP A 67 -14.67 -7.66 7.92
CA ASP A 67 -15.61 -8.12 6.89
C ASP A 67 -16.53 -6.98 6.45
N LYS A 68 -17.05 -6.19 7.39
CA LYS A 68 -17.88 -5.01 7.09
C LYS A 68 -17.12 -3.84 6.48
N TYR A 69 -15.84 -3.68 6.77
CA TYR A 69 -15.02 -2.69 6.06
C TYR A 69 -14.69 -3.12 4.63
N ASP A 70 -14.56 -4.42 4.38
CA ASP A 70 -14.38 -4.96 3.04
C ASP A 70 -15.64 -4.75 2.18
N ASP A 71 -16.83 -4.95 2.77
CA ASP A 71 -18.10 -4.55 2.14
C ASP A 71 -18.07 -3.05 1.78
N ALA A 72 -17.70 -2.19 2.75
CA ALA A 72 -17.62 -0.74 2.52
C ALA A 72 -16.66 -0.34 1.39
N ILE A 73 -15.50 -1.01 1.26
CA ILE A 73 -14.53 -0.77 0.18
C ILE A 73 -15.03 -1.27 -1.17
N THR A 74 -15.77 -2.37 -1.17
CA THR A 74 -16.30 -2.98 -2.38
C THR A 74 -17.40 -2.12 -2.99
N SER A 75 -18.28 -1.56 -2.16
CA SER A 75 -19.34 -0.64 -2.62
C SER A 75 -18.80 0.75 -2.95
N CYS A 76 -17.65 1.16 -2.42
CA CYS A 76 -17.08 2.49 -2.67
C CYS A 76 -16.42 2.60 -4.08
N PRO A 77 -16.89 3.50 -4.97
CA PRO A 77 -16.28 3.70 -6.28
C PRO A 77 -14.77 3.98 -6.20
N LYS A 78 -14.00 3.37 -7.11
CA LYS A 78 -12.52 3.36 -7.06
C LYS A 78 -11.88 4.75 -7.17
N TYR A 79 -12.56 5.68 -7.84
CA TYR A 79 -12.13 7.06 -8.01
C TYR A 79 -12.41 7.95 -6.79
N LEU A 80 -13.17 7.47 -5.79
CA LEU A 80 -13.42 8.20 -4.53
C LEU A 80 -12.30 7.95 -3.52
N TYR A 81 -11.18 8.62 -3.74
CA TYR A 81 -9.96 8.38 -2.97
C TYR A 81 -10.07 8.71 -1.48
N PHE A 82 -10.74 9.81 -1.12
CA PHE A 82 -10.84 10.23 0.29
C PHE A 82 -11.67 9.24 1.14
N PRO A 83 -12.91 8.86 0.77
CA PRO A 83 -13.66 7.83 1.50
C PRO A 83 -12.89 6.51 1.61
N ARG A 84 -12.27 6.04 0.53
CA ARG A 84 -11.45 4.82 0.53
C ARG A 84 -10.27 4.92 1.51
N ALA A 85 -9.56 6.05 1.52
CA ALA A 85 -8.46 6.28 2.45
C ALA A 85 -8.90 6.19 3.92
N VAL A 86 -10.09 6.71 4.25
CA VAL A 86 -10.66 6.60 5.61
C VAL A 86 -10.90 5.14 5.98
N VAL A 87 -11.52 4.36 5.10
CA VAL A 87 -11.83 2.96 5.36
C VAL A 87 -10.56 2.13 5.50
N TYR A 88 -9.60 2.24 4.57
CA TYR A 88 -8.30 1.57 4.67
C TYR A 88 -7.56 1.90 5.97
N SER A 89 -7.62 3.16 6.40
CA SER A 89 -7.00 3.57 7.66
C SER A 89 -7.65 2.84 8.86
N ASN A 90 -8.96 2.63 8.84
CA ASN A 90 -9.66 1.89 9.89
C ASN A 90 -9.42 0.37 9.83
N ILE A 91 -9.33 -0.21 8.64
CA ILE A 91 -8.89 -1.60 8.45
C ILE A 91 -7.51 -1.82 9.09
N ALA A 92 -6.57 -0.91 8.86
CA ALA A 92 -5.26 -0.96 9.50
C ALA A 92 -5.36 -0.91 11.04
N ALA A 93 -6.33 -0.19 11.59
CA ALA A 93 -6.57 -0.19 13.03
C ALA A 93 -7.09 -1.54 13.55
N CYS A 94 -7.92 -2.24 12.79
CA CYS A 94 -8.41 -3.59 13.12
C CYS A 94 -7.25 -4.59 13.12
N HIS A 95 -6.44 -4.62 12.06
CA HIS A 95 -5.27 -5.48 11.97
C HIS A 95 -4.25 -5.22 13.09
N LEU A 96 -4.05 -3.96 13.50
CA LEU A 96 -3.22 -3.63 14.67
C LEU A 96 -3.76 -4.20 15.98
N LYS A 97 -5.09 -4.32 16.13
CA LYS A 97 -5.71 -4.92 17.31
C LYS A 97 -5.63 -6.44 17.29
N LEU A 98 -5.57 -7.03 16.10
CA LEU A 98 -5.39 -8.46 15.87
C LEU A 98 -3.91 -8.89 15.76
N GLU A 99 -2.97 -7.94 15.92
CA GLU A 99 -1.53 -8.18 15.78
C GLU A 99 -1.11 -8.73 14.40
N GLN A 100 -1.92 -8.47 13.38
CA GLN A 100 -1.68 -8.83 11.99
C GLN A 100 -0.82 -7.76 11.31
N TRP A 101 0.47 -7.73 11.65
CA TRP A 101 1.35 -6.61 11.29
C TRP A 101 1.48 -6.38 9.79
N LYS A 102 1.60 -7.44 8.98
CA LYS A 102 1.74 -7.31 7.52
C LYS A 102 0.50 -6.69 6.88
N ASP A 103 -0.68 -7.13 7.29
CA ASP A 103 -1.95 -6.62 6.77
C ASP A 103 -2.21 -5.18 7.24
N ALA A 104 -1.84 -4.85 8.48
CA ALA A 104 -1.86 -3.48 8.98
C ALA A 104 -0.95 -2.53 8.16
N ILE A 105 0.27 -2.99 7.80
CA ILE A 105 1.20 -2.21 6.96
C ILE A 105 0.62 -1.98 5.57
N LYS A 106 0.04 -3.02 4.97
CA LYS A 106 -0.59 -2.96 3.65
C LYS A 106 -1.77 -1.98 3.66
N ALA A 107 -2.75 -2.18 4.54
CA ALA A 107 -3.93 -1.32 4.63
C ALA A 107 -3.56 0.15 4.92
N ALA A 108 -2.60 0.41 5.81
CA ALA A 108 -2.15 1.77 6.07
C ALA A 108 -1.43 2.41 4.86
N SER A 109 -0.72 1.60 4.06
CA SER A 109 -0.09 2.06 2.82
C SER A 109 -1.15 2.34 1.74
N ASP A 110 -2.16 1.49 1.60
CA ASP A 110 -3.28 1.70 0.67
C ASP A 110 -4.05 2.99 1.00
N ALA A 111 -4.21 3.31 2.28
CA ALA A 111 -4.76 4.58 2.72
C ALA A 111 -3.91 5.78 2.27
N LEU A 112 -2.59 5.70 2.45
CA LEU A 112 -1.67 6.77 2.06
C LEU A 112 -1.60 6.95 0.54
N SER A 113 -1.54 5.86 -0.22
CA SER A 113 -1.58 5.89 -1.69
C SER A 113 -2.91 6.43 -2.22
N SER A 114 -4.02 6.16 -1.55
CA SER A 114 -5.32 6.78 -1.91
C SER A 114 -5.27 8.30 -1.69
N LEU A 115 -4.74 8.78 -0.56
CA LEU A 115 -4.59 10.23 -0.33
C LEU A 115 -3.63 10.90 -1.33
N GLU A 116 -2.56 10.21 -1.71
CA GLU A 116 -1.63 10.71 -2.73
C GLU A 116 -2.31 10.85 -4.11
N LYS A 117 -3.09 9.84 -4.52
CA LYS A 117 -3.90 9.90 -5.76
C LYS A 117 -4.92 11.04 -5.72
N LEU A 118 -5.54 11.28 -4.57
CA LEU A 118 -6.46 12.40 -4.39
C LEU A 118 -5.74 13.74 -4.63
N GLU A 119 -4.58 13.94 -4.00
CA GLU A 119 -3.81 15.18 -4.16
C GLU A 119 -3.31 15.34 -5.59
N GLN A 120 -2.91 14.27 -6.28
CA GLN A 120 -2.48 14.34 -7.67
C GLN A 120 -3.61 14.72 -8.63
N LYS A 121 -4.81 14.15 -8.45
CA LYS A 121 -5.94 14.31 -9.38
C LYS A 121 -6.82 15.53 -9.08
N ASP A 122 -6.81 16.07 -7.87
CA ASP A 122 -7.60 17.25 -7.49
C ASP A 122 -6.83 18.56 -7.78
N PRO A 123 -7.26 19.37 -8.77
CA PRO A 123 -6.56 20.60 -9.14
C PRO A 123 -6.49 21.64 -8.00
N LEU A 124 -7.41 21.60 -7.04
CA LEU A 124 -7.44 22.51 -5.89
C LEU A 124 -6.40 22.13 -4.83
N LEU A 125 -5.96 20.87 -4.82
CA LEU A 125 -4.94 20.34 -3.92
C LEU A 125 -3.54 20.38 -4.52
N ASN A 126 -3.43 20.34 -5.85
CA ASN A 126 -2.17 20.39 -6.60
C ASN A 126 -2.17 21.47 -7.69
N PRO A 127 -2.07 22.76 -7.31
CA PRO A 127 -2.08 23.87 -8.26
C PRO A 127 -0.85 23.92 -9.18
N ASP A 128 0.27 23.33 -8.76
CA ASP A 128 1.55 23.29 -9.49
C ASP A 128 1.79 21.96 -10.24
N GLY A 129 0.81 21.06 -10.24
CA GLY A 129 0.89 19.78 -10.92
C GLY A 129 1.13 20.00 -12.41
N LYS A 130 2.22 19.44 -12.96
CA LYS A 130 2.47 19.41 -14.40
C LYS A 130 1.17 18.99 -15.08
N LYS A 131 0.56 19.90 -15.84
CA LYS A 131 -0.51 19.58 -16.78
C LYS A 131 0.02 18.41 -17.61
N GLU A 132 -0.56 17.22 -17.44
CA GLU A 132 -0.52 16.27 -18.53
C GLU A 132 -1.14 17.00 -19.72
N GLU A 133 -0.38 17.13 -20.79
CA GLU A 133 -0.82 17.75 -22.03
C GLU A 133 -2.07 17.02 -22.51
N LYS A 134 -3.26 17.52 -22.13
CA LYS A 134 -4.47 17.27 -22.88
C LYS A 134 -4.21 17.87 -24.26
N LYS A 135 -4.05 17.02 -25.27
CA LYS A 135 -4.20 17.44 -26.66
C LYS A 135 -5.55 18.11 -26.76
N GLU A 136 -5.52 19.41 -27.09
CA GLU A 136 -6.67 20.20 -27.46
C GLU A 136 -7.40 19.47 -28.59
N GLN A 137 -8.62 19.02 -28.31
CA GLN A 137 -9.68 19.00 -29.30
C GLN A 137 -10.72 19.98 -28.79
N ASP A 138 -10.84 21.08 -29.53
CA ASP A 138 -11.99 21.96 -29.55
C ASP A 138 -13.26 21.11 -29.50
N ASP A 139 -14.09 21.31 -28.49
CA ASP A 139 -15.53 21.36 -28.70
C ASP A 139 -16.13 22.31 -27.65
N ASP A 140 -16.69 23.37 -28.21
CA ASP A 140 -17.37 24.50 -27.62
C ASP A 140 -18.72 24.05 -27.03
N VAL A 141 -18.86 24.02 -25.71
CA VAL A 141 -20.16 24.16 -25.03
C VAL A 141 -19.95 24.87 -23.69
N GLU A 142 -20.22 26.18 -23.66
CA GLU A 142 -20.63 26.91 -22.46
C GLU A 142 -21.93 26.30 -21.91
N GLU A 143 -22.02 26.06 -20.60
CA GLU A 143 -23.28 26.13 -19.82
C GLU A 143 -22.91 25.99 -18.32
N GLU A 144 -22.75 27.11 -17.62
CA GLU A 144 -23.77 27.91 -16.93
C GLU A 144 -24.28 27.28 -15.62
N ILE A 145 -24.16 28.09 -14.57
CA ILE A 145 -24.30 27.79 -13.16
C ILE A 145 -25.76 28.05 -12.78
N VAL A 146 -26.53 27.08 -12.30
CA VAL A 146 -27.49 27.27 -11.17
C VAL A 146 -28.20 25.96 -10.81
N SER A 147 -27.88 25.40 -9.64
CA SER A 147 -28.79 24.50 -8.92
C SER A 147 -29.59 25.33 -7.92
N SER A 148 -30.90 25.34 -8.12
CA SER A 148 -31.86 26.11 -7.34
C SER A 148 -32.51 25.24 -6.25
N GLY A 149 -32.60 25.77 -5.02
CA GLY A 149 -33.68 25.42 -4.09
C GLY A 149 -33.35 24.55 -2.87
N ALA A 150 -32.81 25.15 -1.82
CA ALA A 150 -33.17 24.78 -0.44
C ALA A 150 -33.04 25.99 0.50
N THR A 151 -34.18 26.48 0.98
CA THR A 151 -34.30 27.60 1.91
C THR A 151 -33.86 27.23 3.33
N LYS A 152 -33.09 28.14 3.96
CA LYS A 152 -32.88 28.33 5.41
C LYS A 152 -31.93 27.34 6.14
N ALA A 153 -30.64 27.68 6.20
CA ALA A 153 -29.85 27.98 7.42
C ALA A 153 -28.33 27.79 7.19
N ALA A 154 -27.55 28.75 7.72
CA ALA A 154 -26.10 28.97 7.57
C ALA A 154 -25.65 29.53 6.20
N PRO A 155 -24.76 30.54 6.17
CA PRO A 155 -24.09 30.92 4.92
C PRO A 155 -23.33 29.69 4.41
N ALA A 156 -23.47 29.40 3.11
CA ALA A 156 -22.63 28.40 2.47
C ALA A 156 -21.16 28.75 2.79
N PRO A 157 -20.34 27.80 3.27
CA PRO A 157 -18.94 28.09 3.54
C PRO A 157 -18.30 28.62 2.26
N ASP A 158 -17.59 29.74 2.36
CA ASP A 158 -16.80 30.26 1.25
C ASP A 158 -15.89 29.13 0.72
N SER A 159 -15.70 29.03 -0.59
CA SER A 159 -14.99 27.91 -1.23
C SER A 159 -13.61 27.63 -0.61
N ASP A 160 -12.95 28.68 -0.11
CA ASP A 160 -11.66 28.60 0.57
C ASP A 160 -11.71 27.85 1.91
N ASP A 161 -12.80 28.02 2.67
CA ASP A 161 -13.01 27.32 3.95
C ASP A 161 -13.28 25.84 3.73
N ALA A 162 -13.98 25.48 2.66
CA ALA A 162 -14.22 24.09 2.27
C ALA A 162 -12.91 23.38 1.89
N VAL A 163 -12.06 24.02 1.06
CA VAL A 163 -10.75 23.49 0.66
C VAL A 163 -9.81 23.34 1.87
N LYS A 164 -9.78 24.33 2.77
CA LYS A 164 -9.00 24.26 4.01
C LYS A 164 -9.45 23.11 4.90
N THR A 165 -10.76 22.91 5.02
CA THR A 165 -11.36 21.80 5.78
C THR A 165 -10.98 20.44 5.18
N LEU A 166 -11.03 20.31 3.85
CA LEU A 166 -10.61 19.11 3.14
C LEU A 166 -9.12 18.82 3.39
N LYS A 167 -8.24 19.83 3.25
CA LYS A 167 -6.81 19.70 3.54
C LYS A 167 -6.55 19.24 4.97
N ALA A 168 -7.24 19.82 5.96
CA ALA A 168 -7.14 19.41 7.35
C ALA A 168 -7.58 17.95 7.57
N ASN A 169 -8.69 17.54 6.95
CA ASN A 169 -9.19 16.17 6.99
C ASN A 169 -8.21 15.17 6.36
N ILE A 170 -7.62 15.52 5.21
CA ILE A 170 -6.57 14.72 4.54
C ILE A 170 -5.37 14.56 5.47
N GLN A 171 -4.85 15.65 6.06
CA GLN A 171 -3.72 15.57 6.98
C GLN A 171 -4.05 14.72 8.21
N ARG A 172 -5.27 14.82 8.77
CA ARG A 172 -5.70 13.97 9.88
C ARG A 172 -5.67 12.48 9.55
N ILE A 173 -6.17 12.08 8.37
CA ILE A 173 -6.15 10.68 7.95
C ILE A 173 -4.72 10.24 7.64
N ARG A 174 -3.92 11.08 6.98
CA ARG A 174 -2.49 10.82 6.74
C ARG A 174 -1.73 10.56 8.04
N SER A 175 -1.87 11.43 9.03
CA SER A 175 -1.19 11.29 10.32
C SER A 175 -1.62 10.00 11.03
N LYS A 176 -2.91 9.64 11.01
CA LYS A 176 -3.39 8.36 11.55
C LYS A 176 -2.81 7.16 10.81
N SER A 177 -2.81 7.16 9.48
CA SER A 177 -2.29 6.06 8.67
C SER A 177 -0.79 5.88 8.85
N LEU A 178 -0.01 6.96 8.88
CA LEU A 178 1.42 6.91 9.20
C LEU A 178 1.66 6.34 10.60
N MET A 179 0.90 6.78 11.60
CA MET A 179 1.02 6.25 12.97
C MET A 179 0.76 4.74 13.03
N ARG A 180 -0.27 4.30 12.32
CA ARG A 180 -0.69 2.90 12.24
C ARG A 180 0.38 2.05 11.54
N ARG A 181 0.89 2.54 10.39
CA ARG A 181 1.95 1.87 9.63
C ARG A 181 3.27 1.80 10.40
N ALA A 182 3.69 2.91 11.01
CA ALA A 182 4.91 2.98 11.79
C ALA A 182 4.86 1.98 12.95
N ARG A 183 3.74 1.94 13.67
CA ARG A 183 3.54 0.97 14.75
C ARG A 183 3.60 -0.47 14.24
N ALA A 184 2.87 -0.81 13.19
CA ALA A 184 2.87 -2.16 12.64
C ALA A 184 4.27 -2.58 12.16
N ARG A 185 5.02 -1.68 11.51
CA ARG A 185 6.41 -1.89 11.10
C ARG A 185 7.35 -2.11 12.29
N SER A 186 7.22 -1.32 13.35
CA SER A 186 8.01 -1.47 14.58
C SER A 186 7.82 -2.83 15.26
N GLU A 187 6.61 -3.37 15.22
CA GLU A 187 6.26 -4.69 15.78
C GLU A 187 6.64 -5.84 14.83
N ALA A 188 6.44 -5.67 13.51
CA ALA A 188 6.85 -6.65 12.51
C ALA A 188 8.36 -6.95 12.56
N GLY A 189 9.16 -5.94 12.92
CA GLY A 189 10.60 -6.07 13.05
C GLY A 189 11.30 -6.35 11.73
N GLY A 190 12.59 -6.64 11.82
CA GLY A 190 13.46 -6.73 10.66
C GLY A 190 13.87 -5.36 10.12
N TRP A 191 15.01 -5.31 9.44
CA TRP A 191 15.68 -4.06 9.07
C TRP A 191 14.79 -3.18 8.19
N GLN A 192 14.20 -3.74 7.15
CA GLN A 192 13.33 -3.01 6.20
C GLN A 192 12.14 -2.36 6.90
N ASN A 193 11.46 -3.08 7.81
CA ASN A 193 10.31 -2.51 8.52
C ASN A 193 10.75 -1.47 9.54
N LEU A 194 11.79 -1.74 10.34
CA LEU A 194 12.28 -0.79 11.35
C LEU A 194 12.75 0.53 10.71
N ALA A 195 13.46 0.46 9.58
CA ALA A 195 13.83 1.63 8.81
C ALA A 195 12.60 2.39 8.28
N GLY A 196 11.63 1.68 7.70
CA GLY A 196 10.37 2.29 7.26
C GLY A 196 9.53 2.89 8.39
N ALA A 197 9.59 2.32 9.60
CA ALA A 197 8.94 2.88 10.78
C ALA A 197 9.59 4.20 11.20
N GLU A 198 10.92 4.28 11.15
CA GLU A 198 11.62 5.55 11.41
C GLU A 198 11.24 6.63 10.41
N GLU A 199 11.15 6.30 9.13
CA GLU A 199 10.73 7.25 8.10
C GLU A 199 9.32 7.77 8.37
N ASP A 200 8.38 6.87 8.66
CA ASP A 200 7.01 7.26 9.00
C ASP A 200 7.00 8.21 10.21
N TYR A 201 7.71 7.89 11.29
CA TYR A 201 7.80 8.75 12.48
C TYR A 201 8.52 10.08 12.21
N LYS A 202 9.52 10.12 11.32
CA LYS A 202 10.19 11.37 10.90
C LYS A 202 9.22 12.25 10.12
N THR A 203 8.43 11.69 9.21
CA THR A 203 7.37 12.42 8.49
C THR A 203 6.33 13.00 9.44
N LEU A 204 6.00 12.28 10.52
CA LEU A 204 5.05 12.75 11.53
C LEU A 204 5.64 13.87 12.39
N ALA A 205 6.93 13.76 12.74
CA ALA A 205 7.62 14.78 13.52
C ALA A 205 7.80 16.11 12.76
N SER A 206 7.78 16.11 11.42
CA SER A 206 7.89 17.34 10.62
C SER A 206 6.60 18.16 10.58
N LYS A 207 5.46 17.60 11.00
CA LYS A 207 4.13 18.27 11.03
C LYS A 207 3.43 18.11 12.40
N PRO A 208 4.01 18.64 13.49
CA PRO A 208 3.52 18.40 14.84
C PRO A 208 2.11 18.95 15.10
N GLU A 209 1.69 20.00 14.39
CA GLU A 209 0.37 20.63 14.48
C GLU A 209 -0.78 19.69 14.06
N SER A 210 -0.47 18.65 13.29
CA SER A 210 -1.46 17.66 12.83
C SER A 210 -1.71 16.51 13.83
N LEU A 211 -1.02 16.51 14.96
CA LEU A 211 -0.97 15.41 15.91
C LEU A 211 -1.52 15.78 17.29
N ALA A 212 -2.19 14.83 17.93
CA ALA A 212 -2.58 14.98 19.33
C ALA A 212 -1.32 14.99 20.23
N PRO A 213 -1.35 15.68 21.39
CA PRO A 213 -0.22 15.70 22.33
C PRO A 213 0.23 14.30 22.79
N ALA A 214 -0.69 13.34 22.86
CA ALA A 214 -0.37 11.95 23.17
C ALA A 214 0.44 11.28 22.05
N ASP A 215 0.03 11.47 20.80
CA ASP A 215 0.71 10.91 19.64
C ASP A 215 2.12 11.53 19.50
N LEU A 216 2.27 12.83 19.74
CA LEU A 216 3.59 13.48 19.74
C LEU A 216 4.56 12.86 20.74
N ARG A 217 4.09 12.45 21.92
CA ARG A 217 4.93 11.74 22.91
C ARG A 217 5.36 10.37 22.39
N ILE A 218 4.45 9.65 21.72
CA ILE A 218 4.76 8.37 21.09
C ILE A 218 5.82 8.56 20.00
N VAL A 219 5.62 9.49 19.07
CA VAL A 219 6.56 9.79 17.98
C VAL A 219 7.95 10.09 18.53
N ARG A 220 8.08 11.00 19.50
CA ARG A 220 9.37 11.36 20.12
C ARG A 220 10.04 10.17 20.80
N THR A 221 9.26 9.31 21.43
CA THR A 221 9.78 8.11 22.10
C THR A 221 10.30 7.11 21.07
N GLN A 222 9.54 6.86 20.02
CA GLN A 222 9.90 5.92 18.95
C GLN A 222 11.13 6.39 18.17
N LEU A 223 11.26 7.69 17.89
CA LEU A 223 12.45 8.26 17.24
C LEU A 223 13.73 8.14 18.08
N ARG A 224 13.62 7.90 19.39
CA ARG A 224 14.78 7.59 20.24
C ARG A 224 15.10 6.10 20.26
N GLN A 225 14.07 5.25 20.21
CA GLN A 225 14.22 3.80 20.39
C GLN A 225 14.49 3.03 19.10
N LEU A 226 13.96 3.49 17.96
CA LEU A 226 14.10 2.79 16.69
C LEU A 226 15.52 2.82 16.10
N PRO A 227 16.25 3.96 16.07
CA PRO A 227 17.59 3.99 15.47
C PRO A 227 18.56 2.89 15.93
N PRO A 228 18.74 2.62 17.25
CA PRO A 228 19.60 1.52 17.67
C PRO A 228 19.04 0.13 17.28
N ARG A 229 17.71 -0.06 17.28
CA ARG A 229 17.07 -1.30 16.85
C ARG A 229 17.27 -1.54 15.36
N THR A 230 17.09 -0.52 14.53
CA THR A 230 17.28 -0.57 13.07
C THR A 230 18.72 -0.90 12.74
N LYS A 231 19.69 -0.24 13.39
CA LYS A 231 21.12 -0.52 13.18
C LYS A 231 21.48 -1.96 13.56
N ALA A 232 20.99 -2.45 14.70
CA ALA A 232 21.22 -3.83 15.12
C ALA A 232 20.60 -4.84 14.14
N ALA A 233 19.38 -4.58 13.65
CA ALA A 233 18.73 -5.42 12.64
C ALA A 233 19.47 -5.38 11.30
N GLN A 234 19.95 -4.21 10.87
CA GLN A 234 20.75 -4.03 9.67
C GLN A 234 22.04 -4.86 9.72
N GLU A 235 22.81 -4.74 10.80
CA GLU A 235 24.07 -5.49 10.96
C GLU A 235 23.83 -7.00 10.96
N LYS A 236 22.77 -7.46 11.66
CA LYS A 236 22.40 -8.86 11.70
C LYS A 236 21.99 -9.40 10.33
N GLU A 237 21.03 -8.76 9.66
CA GLU A 237 20.52 -9.22 8.37
C GLU A 237 21.57 -9.11 7.27
N MET A 238 22.38 -8.05 7.27
CA MET A 238 23.51 -7.92 6.33
C MET A 238 24.55 -9.01 6.55
N GLY A 239 24.86 -9.37 7.81
CA GLY A 239 25.73 -10.50 8.13
C GLY A 239 25.18 -11.83 7.61
N GLU A 240 23.89 -12.10 7.82
CA GLU A 240 23.22 -13.31 7.32
C GLU A 240 23.18 -13.36 5.78
N MET A 241 22.88 -12.24 5.13
CA MET A 241 22.88 -12.13 3.66
C MET A 241 24.29 -12.32 3.08
N TRP A 242 25.31 -11.74 3.71
CA TRP A 242 26.69 -11.91 3.32
C TRP A 242 27.17 -13.35 3.49
N GLY A 243 26.76 -14.01 4.57
CA GLY A 243 26.99 -15.44 4.79
C GLY A 243 26.38 -16.29 3.66
N LYS A 244 25.10 -16.08 3.35
CA LYS A 244 24.43 -16.79 2.25
C LYS A 244 25.07 -16.55 0.88
N LEU A 245 25.51 -15.31 0.63
CA LEU A 245 26.21 -14.97 -0.62
C LEU A 245 27.58 -15.68 -0.70
N LYS A 246 28.30 -15.74 0.40
CA LYS A 246 29.55 -16.52 0.50
C LYS A 246 29.30 -18.01 0.27
N ASP A 247 28.27 -18.58 0.89
CA ASP A 247 27.93 -20.00 0.74
C ASP A 247 27.54 -20.33 -0.70
N LEU A 248 26.77 -19.46 -1.36
CA LEU A 248 26.45 -19.58 -2.78
C LEU A 248 27.72 -19.51 -3.65
N GLY A 249 28.59 -18.54 -3.39
CA GLY A 249 29.88 -18.41 -4.07
C GLY A 249 30.76 -19.63 -3.88
N ASN A 250 30.84 -20.15 -2.66
CA ASN A 250 31.56 -21.38 -2.32
C ASN A 250 30.97 -22.60 -3.04
N GLY A 251 29.64 -22.67 -3.20
CA GLY A 251 29.00 -23.72 -3.98
C GLY A 251 29.46 -23.75 -5.45
N ILE A 252 29.63 -22.58 -6.06
CA ILE A 252 30.15 -22.43 -7.43
C ILE A 252 31.65 -22.72 -7.51
N LEU A 253 32.41 -22.33 -6.48
CA LEU A 253 33.87 -22.42 -6.46
C LEU A 253 34.41 -23.79 -6.02
N LYS A 254 33.63 -24.55 -5.24
CA LYS A 254 34.04 -25.85 -4.69
C LYS A 254 34.46 -26.89 -5.75
N PRO A 255 33.78 -27.04 -6.91
CA PRO A 255 34.23 -27.91 -7.99
C PRO A 255 35.61 -27.55 -8.56
N PHE A 256 36.07 -26.32 -8.35
CA PHE A 256 37.38 -25.83 -8.77
C PHE A 256 38.45 -25.88 -7.66
N GLY A 257 38.11 -26.44 -6.48
CA GLY A 257 38.99 -26.42 -5.31
C GLY A 257 39.19 -25.03 -4.70
N LEU A 258 38.27 -24.10 -4.98
CA LEU A 258 38.31 -22.71 -4.53
C LEU A 258 37.19 -22.40 -3.53
N SER A 259 37.37 -21.30 -2.80
CA SER A 259 36.45 -20.71 -1.84
C SER A 259 36.51 -19.18 -1.95
N THR A 260 35.44 -18.51 -1.53
CA THR A 260 35.35 -17.06 -1.39
C THR A 260 36.39 -16.50 -0.42
N GLU A 261 36.96 -17.32 0.45
CA GLU A 261 38.07 -16.95 1.35
C GLU A 261 39.42 -16.89 0.65
N ASN A 262 39.58 -17.56 -0.49
CA ASN A 262 40.80 -17.50 -1.27
C ASN A 262 41.03 -16.13 -1.91
N PHE A 263 39.99 -15.29 -2.00
CA PHE A 263 40.04 -13.98 -2.62
C PHE A 263 39.91 -12.88 -1.56
N GLN A 264 41.04 -12.39 -1.04
CA GLN A 264 41.08 -11.34 -0.03
C GLN A 264 41.15 -9.96 -0.68
N MET A 265 40.21 -9.08 -0.34
CA MET A 265 40.32 -7.67 -0.71
C MET A 265 41.25 -6.95 0.27
N VAL A 266 42.30 -6.33 -0.27
CA VAL A 266 43.25 -5.48 0.46
C VAL A 266 43.06 -4.05 -0.02
N LYS A 267 42.68 -3.16 0.91
CA LYS A 267 42.57 -1.73 0.65
C LYS A 267 43.94 -1.07 0.84
N ASP A 268 44.40 -0.34 -0.18
CA ASP A 268 45.60 0.49 -0.07
C ASP A 268 45.24 1.82 0.61
N GLU A 269 45.72 2.02 1.84
CA GLU A 269 45.42 3.21 2.65
C GLU A 269 45.94 4.52 2.04
N LYS A 270 46.92 4.46 1.12
CA LYS A 270 47.51 5.66 0.49
C LYS A 270 46.75 6.15 -0.73
N THR A 271 46.24 5.23 -1.54
CA THR A 271 45.57 5.54 -2.81
C THR A 271 44.04 5.41 -2.70
N GLY A 272 43.54 4.78 -1.63
CA GLY A 272 42.14 4.45 -1.46
C GLY A 272 41.65 3.32 -2.39
N GLY A 273 42.54 2.75 -3.20
CA GLY A 273 42.22 1.69 -4.17
C GLY A 273 41.99 0.33 -3.49
N TYR A 274 41.12 -0.49 -4.08
CA TYR A 274 40.90 -1.87 -3.66
C TYR A 274 41.67 -2.81 -4.59
N SER A 275 42.52 -3.67 -4.02
CA SER A 275 43.22 -4.74 -4.75
C SER A 275 42.71 -6.10 -4.25
N MET A 276 42.57 -7.09 -5.14
CA MET A 276 42.13 -8.43 -4.79
C MET A 276 43.32 -9.37 -4.84
N ASN A 277 43.71 -9.90 -3.68
CA ASN A 277 44.82 -10.83 -3.53
C ASN A 277 44.29 -12.26 -3.45
N PHE A 278 44.92 -13.18 -4.18
CA PHE A 278 44.55 -14.59 -4.17
C PHE A 278 45.51 -15.38 -3.27
N GLN A 279 44.97 -16.07 -2.26
CA GLN A 279 45.72 -16.98 -1.40
C GLN A 279 45.21 -18.41 -1.62
N PRO A 280 46.02 -19.30 -2.20
CA PRO A 280 45.67 -20.71 -2.33
C PRO A 280 45.44 -21.31 -0.93
N GLY A 281 44.27 -21.89 -0.70
CA GLY A 281 43.94 -22.55 0.56
C GLY A 281 44.89 -23.72 0.75
N GLY A 282 45.61 -23.73 1.87
CA GLY A 282 46.65 -24.72 2.16
C GLY A 282 46.08 -26.13 2.25
N GLY A 283 46.08 -26.85 1.13
CA GLY A 283 46.12 -28.30 1.13
C GLY A 283 47.53 -28.72 1.50
N SER A 284 47.75 -28.99 2.79
CA SER A 284 48.89 -29.77 3.26
C SER A 284 48.82 -31.14 2.58
N SER A 285 49.49 -31.27 1.45
CA SER A 285 49.94 -32.55 0.93
C SER A 285 51.07 -33.02 1.83
N GLU A 286 50.73 -33.62 2.98
CA GLU A 286 51.64 -34.55 3.65
C GLU A 286 51.88 -35.71 2.69
N LYS A 287 52.98 -35.61 1.93
CA LYS A 287 53.55 -36.73 1.22
C LYS A 287 54.13 -37.69 2.25
N SER A 288 53.54 -38.88 2.33
CA SER A 288 54.20 -40.10 2.82
C SER A 288 55.37 -40.48 1.91
#